data_AF-A0A7K3U965-F1
#
_entry.id   AF-A0A7K3U965-F1
#
_cell.length_a   1.000
_cell.length_b   1.000
_cell.length_c   1.000
_cell.angle_alpha   90.00
_cell.angle_beta   90.00
_cell.angle_gamma   90.00
#
_symmetry.space_group_name_H-M   'P 1'
#
loop_
_entity.id
_entity.type
_entity.pdbx_description
1 polymer ?
#
loop_
_entity_poly.entity_id
_entity_poly.type
_entity_poly.pdbx_seq_one_letter_code
_entity_poly.pdbx_strand_id
1 'polypeptide(L)'
;MRNRIMRAARLLLCAAAAHVPVSAAAAGWDISKASSNFELVTLSDAELSGRSIGVIHMGNVELTSGRIVAADPLAQPDRPALARTVAPGEYPVTLYQAFGRIAAAGLRFAEGKPDHWELAVLPGQDVATLKDGEIFGYPVDAGLGCYMDAETLGLIGEREAQVQAQKPDADINYYDDVLASDLDVNKGSYALHRPVAGEKGNVAVFWSGWGDGVYPVFWGLDKDGRALVLLTDFSVVENADGRKEPKLQ
;
A
#
# COMPACT_ATOMS: atom_id res chain seq x y z
N MET A 1 -12.92 62.66 -34.32
CA MET A 1 -12.84 61.36 -35.00
C MET A 1 -12.44 60.29 -33.98
N ARG A 2 -13.28 59.25 -33.80
CA ARG A 2 -13.01 57.92 -33.17
C ARG A 2 -12.51 57.93 -31.71
N ASN A 3 -12.95 57.09 -30.77
CA ASN A 3 -13.89 55.98 -30.77
C ASN A 3 -14.29 55.66 -29.32
N ARG A 4 -15.52 55.18 -29.14
CA ARG A 4 -16.10 54.63 -27.91
C ARG A 4 -15.42 53.32 -27.50
N ILE A 5 -15.29 53.04 -26.20
CA ILE A 5 -15.46 51.69 -25.63
C ILE A 5 -16.12 51.83 -24.23
N MET A 6 -17.39 51.42 -24.14
CA MET A 6 -18.03 51.05 -22.88
C MET A 6 -17.54 49.65 -22.47
N ARG A 7 -17.18 49.46 -21.20
CA ARG A 7 -17.06 48.11 -20.60
C ARG A 7 -18.17 47.93 -19.58
N ALA A 8 -19.05 46.97 -19.85
CA ALA A 8 -20.10 46.50 -18.97
C ALA A 8 -19.50 45.69 -17.81
N ALA A 9 -19.87 46.03 -16.58
CA ALA A 9 -19.60 45.22 -15.41
C ALA A 9 -20.63 44.08 -15.32
N ARG A 10 -20.19 42.83 -15.48
CA ARG A 10 -20.99 41.65 -15.14
C ARG A 10 -20.72 41.31 -13.68
N LEU A 11 -21.72 41.48 -12.83
CA LEU A 11 -21.79 40.83 -11.52
C LEU A 11 -21.86 39.32 -11.75
N LEU A 12 -20.88 38.58 -11.24
CA LEU A 12 -20.96 37.14 -11.06
C LEU A 12 -21.53 36.88 -9.66
N LEU A 13 -22.79 36.42 -9.59
CA LEU A 13 -23.32 35.78 -8.41
C LEU A 13 -22.60 34.43 -8.23
N CYS A 14 -21.77 34.32 -7.21
CA CYS A 14 -21.28 33.02 -6.74
C CYS A 14 -22.45 32.24 -6.13
N ALA A 15 -22.93 31.22 -6.83
CA ALA A 15 -23.81 30.22 -6.26
C ALA A 15 -22.98 29.37 -5.28
N ALA A 16 -23.17 29.60 -3.99
CA ALA A 16 -22.68 28.70 -2.95
C ALA A 16 -23.49 27.39 -3.07
N ALA A 17 -22.91 26.38 -3.70
CA ALA A 17 -23.43 25.02 -3.64
C ALA A 17 -23.18 24.48 -2.24
N ALA A 18 -24.14 24.69 -1.33
CA ALA A 18 -24.17 24.00 -0.06
C ALA A 18 -24.21 22.49 -0.32
N HIS A 19 -23.07 21.83 -0.17
CA HIS A 19 -22.99 20.38 -0.13
C HIS A 19 -23.65 19.95 1.17
N VAL A 20 -24.93 19.59 1.08
CA VAL A 20 -25.60 18.79 2.09
C VAL A 20 -24.92 17.42 2.06
N PRO A 21 -24.35 16.91 3.17
CA PRO A 21 -23.86 15.54 3.16
C PRO A 21 -25.11 14.67 3.08
N VAL A 22 -25.30 14.02 1.93
CA VAL A 22 -26.21 12.88 1.85
C VAL A 22 -25.55 11.80 2.69
N SER A 23 -26.11 11.61 3.89
CA SER A 23 -25.86 10.44 4.72
C SER A 23 -26.24 9.18 3.93
N ALA A 24 -25.27 8.62 3.21
CA ALA A 24 -25.39 7.33 2.54
C ALA A 24 -24.91 6.22 3.48
N ALA A 25 -25.61 6.05 4.60
CA ALA A 25 -25.68 4.74 5.23
C ALA A 25 -26.64 3.87 4.39
N ALA A 26 -26.17 3.35 3.25
CA ALA A 26 -26.75 2.19 2.56
C ALA A 26 -25.98 1.87 1.25
N ALA A 27 -25.06 0.90 1.29
CA ALA A 27 -25.12 -0.33 0.47
C ALA A 27 -23.93 -1.27 0.74
N GLY A 28 -24.17 -2.36 1.49
CA GLY A 28 -23.82 -3.71 1.07
C GLY A 28 -22.37 -4.22 1.10
N TRP A 29 -21.32 -3.38 1.14
CA TRP A 29 -19.95 -3.89 1.17
C TRP A 29 -19.53 -4.27 2.60
N ASP A 30 -19.16 -5.54 2.78
CA ASP A 30 -18.79 -6.12 4.07
C ASP A 30 -17.30 -6.41 4.11
N ILE A 31 -16.57 -5.63 4.89
CA ILE A 31 -15.11 -5.76 5.05
C ILE A 31 -14.69 -7.13 5.56
N SER A 32 -15.54 -7.83 6.32
CA SER A 32 -15.24 -9.18 6.82
C SER A 32 -15.25 -10.24 5.72
N LYS A 33 -15.88 -9.95 4.58
CA LYS A 33 -15.78 -10.77 3.37
C LYS A 33 -14.52 -10.47 2.56
N ALA A 34 -13.94 -9.27 2.72
CA ALA A 34 -12.71 -8.89 2.03
C ALA A 34 -11.46 -9.43 2.72
N SER A 35 -11.48 -9.58 4.05
CA SER A 35 -10.43 -10.28 4.80
C SER A 35 -10.95 -10.81 6.14
N SER A 36 -10.40 -11.94 6.57
CA SER A 36 -10.58 -12.50 7.92
C SER A 36 -9.31 -12.41 8.78
N ASN A 37 -8.25 -11.76 8.27
CA ASN A 37 -6.90 -11.86 8.82
C ASN A 37 -6.47 -10.66 9.66
N PHE A 38 -7.42 -9.79 10.04
CA PHE A 38 -7.16 -8.59 10.83
C PHE A 38 -6.47 -8.85 12.18
N GLU A 39 -6.62 -10.05 12.75
CA GLU A 39 -5.94 -10.41 14.01
C GLU A 39 -4.41 -10.50 13.87
N LEU A 40 -3.88 -10.71 12.66
CA LEU A 40 -2.43 -10.84 12.41
C LEU A 40 -1.63 -9.68 13.02
N VAL A 41 -2.17 -8.46 12.95
CA VAL A 41 -1.51 -7.25 13.45
C VAL A 41 -1.73 -7.00 14.94
N THR A 42 -2.42 -7.88 15.65
CA THR A 42 -2.75 -7.70 17.08
C THR A 42 -2.17 -8.79 17.96
N LEU A 43 -1.91 -9.97 17.39
CA LEU A 43 -1.31 -11.10 18.07
C LEU A 43 0.19 -10.85 18.27
N SER A 44 0.72 -11.32 19.40
CA SER A 44 2.16 -11.38 19.65
C SER A 44 2.84 -12.44 18.77
N ASP A 45 4.15 -12.31 18.56
CA ASP A 45 4.96 -13.29 17.82
C ASP A 45 4.80 -14.72 18.39
N ALA A 46 4.63 -14.87 19.71
CA ALA A 46 4.41 -16.17 20.34
C ALA A 46 3.03 -16.75 20.01
N GLU A 47 1.98 -15.94 20.02
CA GLU A 47 0.62 -16.36 19.62
C GLU A 47 0.55 -16.69 18.13
N LEU A 48 1.19 -15.88 17.28
CA LEU A 48 1.32 -16.12 15.85
C LEU A 48 2.06 -17.44 15.57
N SER A 49 3.19 -17.67 16.24
CA SER A 49 3.91 -18.94 16.15
C SER A 49 3.05 -20.13 16.58
N GLY A 50 2.24 -19.99 17.63
CA GLY A 50 1.27 -21.01 18.06
C GLY A 50 0.16 -21.31 17.03
N ARG A 51 -0.07 -20.37 16.10
CA ARG A 51 -0.96 -20.52 14.93
C ARG A 51 -0.19 -20.90 13.64
N SER A 52 1.06 -21.34 13.74
CA SER A 52 1.92 -21.64 12.59
C SER A 52 2.11 -20.46 11.61
N ILE A 53 2.05 -19.23 12.13
CA ILE A 53 2.40 -18.01 11.41
C ILE A 53 3.83 -17.62 11.80
N GLY A 54 4.73 -17.59 10.82
CA GLY A 54 6.05 -17.00 10.97
C GLY A 54 5.97 -15.48 10.92
N VAL A 55 6.86 -14.80 11.64
CA VAL A 55 6.92 -13.33 11.69
C VAL A 55 8.31 -12.88 11.24
N ILE A 56 8.34 -11.92 10.31
CA ILE A 56 9.57 -11.30 9.82
C ILE A 56 9.46 -9.80 10.07
N HIS A 57 10.32 -9.27 10.92
CA HIS A 57 10.47 -7.82 11.15
C HIS A 57 11.53 -7.29 10.18
N MET A 58 11.12 -6.78 9.02
CA MET A 58 12.04 -6.47 7.92
C MET A 58 12.74 -5.10 8.04
N GLY A 59 12.42 -4.33 9.08
CA GLY A 59 12.93 -2.98 9.30
C GLY A 59 11.89 -1.90 8.98
N ASN A 60 12.36 -0.66 8.82
CA ASN A 60 11.49 0.50 8.69
C ASN A 60 11.42 1.02 7.26
N VAL A 61 10.21 1.37 6.80
CA VAL A 61 10.04 2.21 5.60
C VAL A 61 10.10 3.68 6.00
N GLU A 62 10.76 4.49 5.19
CA GLU A 62 10.96 5.93 5.36
C GLU A 62 9.87 6.68 4.60
N LEU A 63 8.90 7.23 5.33
CA LEU A 63 7.83 8.05 4.77
C LEU A 63 8.20 9.54 4.89
N THR A 64 8.82 10.10 3.84
CA THR A 64 9.30 11.49 3.83
C THR A 64 8.16 12.52 3.79
N SER A 65 7.07 12.20 3.11
CA SER A 65 5.88 13.04 2.99
C SER A 65 4.68 12.48 3.75
N GLY A 66 4.72 11.20 4.12
CA GLY A 66 3.59 10.51 4.76
C GLY A 66 2.50 10.10 3.77
N ARG A 67 2.71 10.31 2.47
CA ARG A 67 1.83 9.82 1.39
C ARG A 67 2.30 8.44 0.98
N ILE A 68 1.54 7.41 1.34
CA ILE A 68 1.95 6.02 1.16
C ILE A 68 1.47 5.49 -0.18
N VAL A 69 2.36 4.83 -0.91
CA VAL A 69 2.03 4.01 -2.07
C VAL A 69 2.11 2.54 -1.66
N ALA A 70 1.05 1.79 -1.97
CA ALA A 70 1.03 0.33 -1.95
C ALA A 70 0.76 -0.15 -3.38
N ALA A 71 1.72 -0.89 -3.94
CA ALA A 71 1.73 -1.27 -5.35
C ALA A 71 2.57 -2.52 -5.58
N ASP A 72 2.52 -3.03 -6.79
CA ASP A 72 3.65 -3.74 -7.37
C ASP A 72 4.69 -2.70 -7.82
N PRO A 73 5.91 -2.68 -7.25
CA PRO A 73 6.90 -1.64 -7.54
C PRO A 73 7.47 -1.70 -8.96
N LEU A 74 7.29 -2.81 -9.69
CA LEU A 74 7.81 -2.98 -11.04
C LEU A 74 6.71 -2.82 -12.09
N ALA A 75 5.51 -3.33 -11.81
CA ALA A 75 4.39 -3.24 -12.74
C ALA A 75 3.66 -1.89 -12.66
N GLN A 76 3.64 -1.26 -11.48
CA GLN A 76 2.95 0.02 -11.24
C GLN A 76 3.76 0.99 -10.37
N PRO A 77 5.02 1.32 -10.76
CA PRO A 77 5.87 2.23 -9.97
C PRO A 77 5.25 3.62 -9.78
N ASP A 78 4.42 4.07 -10.72
CA ASP A 78 3.77 5.38 -10.74
C ASP A 78 2.35 5.39 -10.12
N ARG A 79 1.95 4.30 -9.47
CA ARG A 79 0.64 4.20 -8.83
C ARG A 79 0.43 5.37 -7.84
N PRO A 80 -0.74 6.05 -7.86
CA PRO A 80 -1.02 7.12 -6.92
C PRO A 80 -0.94 6.65 -5.47
N ALA A 81 -0.56 7.58 -4.58
CA ALA A 81 -0.64 7.34 -3.15
C ALA A 81 -2.09 7.13 -2.68
N LEU A 82 -2.23 6.39 -1.58
CA LEU A 82 -3.50 6.23 -0.88
C LEU A 82 -4.05 7.60 -0.44
N ALA A 83 -5.38 7.72 -0.40
CA ALA A 83 -6.06 8.98 -0.09
C ALA A 83 -5.77 9.47 1.36
N ARG A 84 -5.60 8.53 2.29
CA ARG A 84 -5.23 8.82 3.68
C ARG A 84 -3.70 8.91 3.79
N THR A 85 -3.24 9.95 4.48
CA THR A 85 -1.82 10.15 4.80
C THR A 85 -1.55 9.90 6.28
N VAL A 86 -0.27 9.74 6.60
CA VAL A 86 0.25 9.68 7.98
C VAL A 86 1.26 10.79 8.20
N ALA A 87 1.74 10.94 9.44
CA ALA A 87 2.86 11.85 9.69
C ALA A 87 4.13 11.33 8.98
N PRO A 88 5.02 12.20 8.49
CA PRO A 88 6.33 11.78 8.05
C PRO A 88 7.10 11.08 9.18
N GLY A 89 7.84 10.03 8.85
CA GLY A 89 8.52 9.21 9.86
C GLY A 89 9.15 7.94 9.30
N GLU A 90 9.63 7.13 10.22
CA GLU A 90 10.16 5.79 9.94
C GLU A 90 9.28 4.77 10.64
N TYR A 91 8.74 3.83 9.88
CA TYR A 91 7.66 2.97 10.34
C TYR A 91 7.99 1.50 10.09
N PRO A 92 7.91 0.64 11.12
CA PRO A 92 8.29 -0.76 10.96
C PRO A 92 7.31 -1.52 10.08
N VAL A 93 7.87 -2.38 9.24
CA VAL A 93 7.14 -3.34 8.42
C VAL A 93 7.33 -4.74 8.97
N THR A 94 6.23 -5.45 9.14
CA THR A 94 6.18 -6.84 9.58
C THR A 94 5.53 -7.68 8.47
N LEU A 95 6.19 -8.76 8.08
CA LEU A 95 5.62 -9.76 7.16
C LEU A 95 5.15 -10.97 7.96
N TYR A 96 3.97 -11.48 7.61
CA TYR A 96 3.39 -12.68 8.19
C TYR A 96 3.55 -13.82 7.20
N GLN A 97 4.16 -14.93 7.59
CA GLN A 97 4.49 -16.03 6.70
C GLN A 97 3.70 -17.30 7.07
N ALA A 98 3.09 -17.94 6.08
CA ALA A 98 2.43 -19.24 6.22
C ALA A 98 2.59 -20.05 4.94
N PHE A 99 2.65 -21.38 5.05
CA PHE A 99 2.77 -22.28 3.88
C PHE A 99 3.91 -21.88 2.92
N GLY A 100 5.04 -21.40 3.46
CA GLY A 100 6.19 -20.94 2.69
C GLY A 100 6.02 -19.61 1.97
N ARG A 101 4.92 -18.88 2.18
CA ARG A 101 4.55 -17.65 1.48
C ARG A 101 4.34 -16.50 2.45
N ILE A 102 4.55 -15.27 1.98
CA ILE A 102 4.13 -14.07 2.71
C ILE A 102 2.61 -13.97 2.59
N ALA A 103 1.93 -14.20 3.69
CA ALA A 103 0.48 -14.19 3.80
C ALA A 103 -0.10 -12.80 3.91
N ALA A 104 0.62 -11.88 4.56
CA ALA A 104 0.24 -10.48 4.69
C ALA A 104 1.45 -9.61 5.01
N ALA A 105 1.32 -8.30 4.79
CA ALA A 105 2.33 -7.31 5.16
C ALA A 105 1.68 -6.18 5.98
N GLY A 106 2.18 -5.93 7.19
CA GLY A 106 1.72 -4.86 8.07
C GLY A 106 2.74 -3.73 8.17
N LEU A 107 2.29 -2.48 8.03
CA LEU A 107 3.07 -1.25 8.25
C LEU A 107 2.49 -0.50 9.45
N ARG A 108 3.22 -0.45 10.57
CA ARG A 108 2.72 0.07 11.85
C ARG A 108 3.08 1.55 12.03
N PHE A 109 2.10 2.36 12.42
CA PHE A 109 2.27 3.80 12.70
C PHE A 109 2.25 4.16 14.18
N ALA A 110 1.53 3.38 14.99
CA ALA A 110 1.42 3.58 16.43
C ALA A 110 1.04 2.29 17.14
N GLU A 111 1.38 2.20 18.42
CA GLU A 111 0.98 1.09 19.30
C GLU A 111 -0.54 1.04 19.51
N GLY A 112 -1.04 -0.17 19.80
CA GLY A 112 -2.44 -0.40 20.16
C GLY A 112 -3.15 -1.38 19.22
N LYS A 113 -4.36 -1.76 19.63
CA LYS A 113 -5.25 -2.62 18.86
C LYS A 113 -6.17 -1.76 17.99
N PRO A 114 -6.32 -2.05 16.68
CA PRO A 114 -7.36 -1.44 15.86
C PRO A 114 -8.74 -1.65 16.48
N ASP A 115 -9.48 -0.55 16.59
CA ASP A 115 -10.89 -0.52 16.99
C ASP A 115 -11.80 -0.91 15.83
N HIS A 116 -11.52 -0.37 14.64
CA HIS A 116 -12.21 -0.69 13.40
C HIS A 116 -11.26 -0.64 12.20
N TRP A 117 -11.75 -1.14 11.07
CA TRP A 117 -10.99 -1.26 9.84
C TRP A 117 -11.70 -0.54 8.69
N GLU A 118 -10.92 0.07 7.81
CA GLU A 118 -11.40 0.67 6.57
C GLU A 118 -10.59 0.15 5.39
N LEU A 119 -11.22 -0.03 4.23
CA LEU A 119 -10.49 -0.29 2.99
C LEU A 119 -9.66 0.95 2.63
N ALA A 120 -8.38 0.76 2.36
CA ALA A 120 -7.51 1.81 1.87
C ALA A 120 -7.80 2.05 0.38
N VAL A 121 -8.15 3.28 0.06
CA VAL A 121 -8.57 3.70 -1.28
C VAL A 121 -7.62 4.73 -1.86
N LEU A 122 -7.58 4.81 -3.20
CA LEU A 122 -6.98 5.92 -3.92
C LEU A 122 -7.91 7.15 -3.91
N PRO A 123 -7.40 8.37 -4.14
CA PRO A 123 -8.24 9.54 -4.34
C PRO A 123 -9.32 9.30 -5.40
N GLY A 124 -10.58 9.58 -5.03
CA GLY A 124 -11.74 9.44 -5.93
C GLY A 124 -12.39 8.05 -5.96
N GLN A 125 -11.80 7.03 -5.32
CA GLN A 125 -12.48 5.75 -5.11
C GLN A 125 -13.45 5.84 -3.94
N ASP A 126 -14.65 5.29 -4.14
CA ASP A 126 -15.73 5.27 -3.13
C ASP A 126 -16.18 3.82 -2.88
N VAL A 127 -15.94 3.32 -1.67
CA VAL A 127 -16.28 1.96 -1.24
C VAL A 127 -17.77 1.67 -1.39
N ALA A 128 -18.64 2.67 -1.29
CA ALA A 128 -20.08 2.51 -1.46
C ALA A 128 -20.48 2.11 -2.90
N THR A 129 -19.55 2.21 -3.85
CA THR A 129 -19.77 1.79 -5.24
C THR A 129 -19.47 0.31 -5.49
N LEU A 130 -18.82 -0.38 -4.54
CA LEU A 130 -18.49 -1.79 -4.65
C LEU A 130 -19.72 -2.67 -4.50
N LYS A 131 -19.82 -3.71 -5.33
CA LYS A 131 -20.78 -4.80 -5.17
C LYS A 131 -20.24 -5.86 -4.22
N ASP A 132 -21.09 -6.83 -3.87
CA ASP A 132 -20.69 -7.97 -3.05
C ASP A 132 -19.53 -8.74 -3.71
N GLY A 133 -18.46 -8.97 -2.96
CA GLY A 133 -17.24 -9.63 -3.43
C GLY A 133 -16.28 -8.75 -4.26
N GLU A 134 -16.66 -7.52 -4.63
CA GLU A 134 -15.72 -6.59 -5.27
C GLU A 134 -14.80 -5.95 -4.22
N ILE A 135 -13.57 -5.64 -4.62
CA ILE A 135 -12.60 -4.93 -3.78
C ILE A 135 -11.91 -3.83 -4.59
N PHE A 136 -11.49 -2.77 -3.90
CA PHE A 136 -10.35 -1.99 -4.36
C PHE A 136 -9.06 -2.58 -3.79
N GLY A 137 -8.05 -2.67 -4.64
CA GLY A 137 -6.73 -3.17 -4.29
C GLY A 137 -5.69 -2.66 -5.27
N TYR A 138 -4.44 -3.05 -5.07
CA TYR A 138 -3.42 -2.86 -6.10
C TYR A 138 -3.23 -4.18 -6.88
N PRO A 139 -3.21 -4.12 -8.22
CA PRO A 139 -2.85 -5.27 -9.03
C PRO A 139 -1.35 -5.56 -8.91
N VAL A 140 -1.02 -6.83 -8.98
CA VAL A 140 0.34 -7.38 -8.99
C VAL A 140 0.51 -8.21 -10.26
N ASP A 141 1.66 -8.03 -10.92
CA ASP A 141 2.00 -8.69 -12.19
C ASP A 141 3.47 -9.18 -12.23
N ALA A 142 4.31 -8.69 -11.33
CA ALA A 142 5.67 -9.14 -11.12
C ALA A 142 5.83 -10.03 -9.88
N GLY A 143 4.72 -10.48 -9.26
CA GLY A 143 4.74 -11.25 -8.02
C GLY A 143 5.24 -10.49 -6.78
N LEU A 144 5.29 -9.15 -6.83
CA LEU A 144 5.79 -8.29 -5.75
C LEU A 144 4.72 -7.32 -5.27
N GLY A 145 4.72 -7.08 -3.96
CA GLY A 145 4.07 -5.94 -3.32
C GLY A 145 5.11 -5.02 -2.67
N CYS A 146 4.74 -3.77 -2.44
CA CYS A 146 5.57 -2.85 -1.71
C CYS A 146 4.81 -1.86 -0.83
N TYR A 147 5.54 -1.26 0.10
CA TYR A 147 5.21 0.01 0.74
C TYR A 147 6.35 1.01 0.50
N MET A 148 6.01 2.23 0.08
CA MET A 148 6.95 3.35 -0.05
C MET A 148 6.26 4.70 0.14
N ASP A 149 7.04 5.76 0.34
CA ASP A 149 6.54 7.12 0.16
C ASP A 149 6.35 7.44 -1.33
N ALA A 150 5.35 8.26 -1.65
CA ALA A 150 5.11 8.76 -3.00
C ALA A 150 6.32 9.48 -3.60
N GLU A 151 7.14 10.13 -2.77
CA GLU A 151 8.35 10.83 -3.23
C GLU A 151 9.49 9.88 -3.61
N THR A 152 9.47 8.63 -3.11
CA THR A 152 10.50 7.62 -3.41
C THR A 152 10.54 7.24 -4.89
N LEU A 153 9.45 7.44 -5.64
CA LEU A 153 9.42 7.22 -7.09
C LEU A 153 10.50 8.03 -7.83
N GLY A 154 10.80 9.25 -7.38
CA GLY A 154 11.87 10.06 -7.96
C GLY A 154 13.24 9.39 -7.83
N LEU A 155 13.51 8.73 -6.69
CA LEU A 155 14.76 8.02 -6.44
C LEU A 155 14.86 6.73 -7.25
N ILE A 156 13.73 6.04 -7.50
CA ILE A 156 13.68 4.89 -8.41
C ILE A 156 14.09 5.32 -9.82
N GLY A 157 13.49 6.40 -10.34
CA GLY A 157 13.85 6.93 -11.67
C GLY A 157 15.28 7.44 -11.75
N GLU A 158 15.80 8.06 -10.68
CA GLU A 158 17.22 8.43 -10.61
C GLU A 158 18.13 7.19 -10.67
N ARG A 159 17.81 6.15 -9.91
CA ARG A 159 18.57 4.91 -9.91
C ARG A 159 18.56 4.24 -11.28
N GLU A 160 17.42 4.20 -11.94
CA GLU A 160 17.29 3.68 -13.32
C GLU A 160 18.20 4.45 -14.28
N ALA A 161 18.19 5.78 -14.24
CA ALA A 161 19.06 6.61 -15.07
C ALA A 161 20.55 6.41 -14.77
N GLN A 162 20.93 6.25 -13.49
CA GLN A 162 22.30 5.95 -13.08
C GLN A 162 22.78 4.60 -13.66
N VAL A 163 21.92 3.58 -13.63
CA VAL A 163 22.23 2.26 -14.19
C VAL A 163 22.33 2.34 -15.72
N GLN A 164 21.46 3.11 -16.39
CA GLN A 164 21.50 3.30 -17.84
C GLN A 164 22.82 3.93 -18.28
N ALA A 165 23.27 4.95 -17.55
CA ALA A 165 24.51 5.64 -17.85
C ALA A 165 25.75 4.73 -17.71
N GLN A 166 25.69 3.71 -16.85
CA GLN A 166 26.76 2.72 -16.68
C GLN A 166 26.73 1.63 -17.76
N LYS A 167 25.58 1.40 -18.39
CA LYS A 167 25.38 0.39 -19.44
C LYS A 167 24.68 0.99 -20.67
N PRO A 168 25.31 1.94 -21.40
CA PRO A 168 24.63 2.74 -22.42
C PRO A 168 24.11 1.95 -23.62
N ASP A 169 24.69 0.77 -23.89
CA ASP A 169 24.33 -0.09 -25.02
C ASP A 169 23.40 -1.26 -24.62
N ALA A 170 22.96 -1.31 -23.36
CA ALA A 170 22.08 -2.36 -22.84
C ALA A 170 20.66 -1.84 -22.61
N ASP A 171 19.68 -2.69 -22.91
CA ASP A 171 18.33 -2.54 -22.38
C ASP A 171 18.35 -3.05 -20.94
N ILE A 172 18.11 -2.15 -19.99
CA ILE A 172 18.19 -2.45 -18.56
C ILE A 172 16.81 -2.76 -18.01
N ASN A 173 16.78 -3.73 -17.11
CA ASN A 173 15.61 -4.17 -16.40
C ASN A 173 15.79 -3.87 -14.92
N TYR A 174 14.92 -3.05 -14.33
CA TYR A 174 15.07 -2.65 -12.92
C TYR A 174 15.09 -3.86 -11.96
N TYR A 175 14.40 -4.95 -12.29
CA TYR A 175 14.49 -6.17 -11.49
C TYR A 175 15.89 -6.80 -11.60
N ASP A 176 16.30 -7.23 -12.79
CA ASP A 176 17.54 -7.98 -12.97
C ASP A 176 18.80 -7.15 -12.63
N ASP A 177 18.81 -5.87 -12.98
CA ASP A 177 19.98 -5.01 -12.85
C ASP A 177 20.08 -4.29 -11.50
N VAL A 178 18.99 -4.22 -10.73
CA VAL A 178 18.96 -3.47 -9.47
C VAL A 178 18.39 -4.30 -8.33
N LEU A 179 17.13 -4.69 -8.41
CA LEU A 179 16.37 -5.19 -7.26
C LEU A 179 16.66 -6.66 -6.91
N ALA A 180 16.97 -7.51 -7.90
CA ALA A 180 17.18 -8.95 -7.70
C ALA A 180 18.27 -9.23 -6.67
N SER A 181 19.38 -8.48 -6.73
CA SER A 181 20.49 -8.63 -5.77
C SER A 181 20.11 -8.31 -4.33
N ASP A 182 19.19 -7.36 -4.10
CA ASP A 182 18.68 -7.03 -2.77
C ASP A 182 17.73 -8.13 -2.26
N LEU A 183 16.90 -8.70 -3.15
CA LEU A 183 15.97 -9.77 -2.82
C LEU A 183 16.68 -11.11 -2.55
N ASP A 184 17.78 -11.40 -3.26
CA ASP A 184 18.55 -12.65 -3.12
C ASP A 184 19.10 -12.85 -1.70
N VAL A 185 19.39 -11.77 -0.98
CA VAL A 185 19.79 -11.79 0.44
C VAL A 185 18.75 -12.54 1.29
N ASN A 186 17.47 -12.42 0.93
CA ASN A 186 16.34 -13.09 1.57
C ASN A 186 15.69 -14.13 0.64
N LYS A 187 16.49 -14.79 -0.21
CA LYS A 187 16.05 -15.88 -1.10
C LYS A 187 14.88 -15.46 -2.01
N GLY A 188 14.91 -14.23 -2.52
CA GLY A 188 13.87 -13.71 -3.41
C GLY A 188 12.60 -13.23 -2.70
N SER A 189 12.49 -13.34 -1.37
CA SER A 189 11.20 -13.17 -0.67
C SER A 189 10.88 -11.72 -0.30
N TYR A 190 11.87 -10.93 0.12
CA TYR A 190 11.66 -9.54 0.52
C TYR A 190 12.98 -8.76 0.56
N ALA A 191 12.89 -7.43 0.47
CA ALA A 191 14.02 -6.53 0.58
C ALA A 191 13.57 -5.18 1.13
N LEU A 192 14.45 -4.52 1.89
CA LEU A 192 14.32 -3.10 2.19
C LEU A 192 15.19 -2.33 1.20
N HIS A 193 14.69 -2.21 -0.04
CA HIS A 193 15.41 -1.66 -1.18
C HIS A 193 15.61 -0.16 -1.01
N ARG A 194 16.83 0.32 -1.29
CA ARG A 194 17.14 1.76 -1.30
C ARG A 194 17.68 2.15 -2.66
N PRO A 195 16.87 2.84 -3.48
CA PRO A 195 17.25 3.14 -4.86
C PRO A 195 18.58 3.89 -4.96
N VAL A 196 18.73 4.96 -4.17
CA VAL A 196 19.94 5.80 -4.14
C VAL A 196 20.59 5.74 -2.77
N ALA A 197 21.86 5.32 -2.71
CA ALA A 197 22.59 5.19 -1.46
C ALA A 197 22.84 6.55 -0.80
N GLY A 198 22.55 6.66 0.50
CA GLY A 198 22.73 7.89 1.27
C GLY A 198 21.55 8.87 1.22
N GLU A 199 20.60 8.67 0.30
CA GLU A 199 19.36 9.44 0.24
C GLU A 199 18.27 8.82 1.12
N LYS A 200 17.38 9.67 1.65
CA LYS A 200 16.22 9.25 2.42
C LYS A 200 15.08 8.87 1.46
N GLY A 201 14.52 7.69 1.64
CA GLY A 201 13.51 7.10 0.77
C GLY A 201 13.91 5.67 0.40
N ASN A 202 13.31 4.71 1.08
CA ASN A 202 13.44 3.29 0.77
C ASN A 202 12.08 2.70 0.40
N VAL A 203 12.11 1.47 -0.12
CA VAL A 203 10.94 0.70 -0.54
C VAL A 203 10.99 -0.62 0.22
N ALA A 204 9.96 -0.89 1.03
CA ALA A 204 9.77 -2.22 1.58
C ALA A 204 9.14 -3.08 0.49
N VAL A 205 9.91 -4.00 -0.10
CA VAL A 205 9.47 -4.91 -1.17
C VAL A 205 9.30 -6.31 -0.60
N PHE A 206 8.24 -7.01 -0.99
CA PHE A 206 7.92 -8.35 -0.51
C PHE A 206 7.15 -9.16 -1.55
N TRP A 207 7.36 -10.48 -1.58
CA TRP A 207 6.61 -11.39 -2.44
C TRP A 207 5.12 -11.38 -2.10
N SER A 208 4.26 -11.38 -3.12
CA SER A 208 2.81 -11.23 -2.97
C SER A 208 2.06 -12.56 -2.83
N GLY A 209 2.18 -13.25 -1.70
CA GLY A 209 1.42 -14.48 -1.43
C GLY A 209 1.46 -15.52 -2.56
N TRP A 210 0.38 -15.64 -3.33
CA TRP A 210 0.24 -16.55 -4.47
C TRP A 210 0.86 -16.05 -5.79
N GLY A 211 1.38 -14.83 -5.82
CA GLY A 211 1.90 -14.17 -7.02
C GLY A 211 0.94 -13.10 -7.50
N ASP A 212 0.65 -13.11 -8.80
CA ASP A 212 -0.18 -12.10 -9.46
C ASP A 212 -1.62 -12.12 -8.98
N GLY A 213 -2.27 -10.96 -8.99
CA GLY A 213 -3.63 -10.80 -8.49
C GLY A 213 -3.97 -9.34 -8.18
N VAL A 214 -5.08 -9.12 -7.47
CA VAL A 214 -5.46 -7.81 -6.94
C VAL A 214 -5.62 -7.95 -5.44
N TYR A 215 -4.79 -7.23 -4.68
CA TYR A 215 -4.74 -7.38 -3.23
C TYR A 215 -5.29 -6.15 -2.52
N PRO A 216 -6.25 -6.32 -1.59
CA PRO A 216 -6.80 -5.23 -0.82
C PRO A 216 -5.80 -4.76 0.24
N VAL A 217 -5.88 -3.49 0.57
CA VAL A 217 -5.10 -2.86 1.64
C VAL A 217 -6.08 -2.26 2.63
N PHE A 218 -5.81 -2.37 3.92
CA PHE A 218 -6.73 -1.96 4.97
C PHE A 218 -6.04 -1.06 6.00
N TRP A 219 -6.72 -0.01 6.43
CA TRP A 219 -6.35 0.80 7.58
C TRP A 219 -6.94 0.22 8.85
N GLY A 220 -6.10 -0.13 9.82
CA GLY A 220 -6.51 -0.37 11.20
C GLY A 220 -6.48 0.94 11.97
N LEU A 221 -7.64 1.39 12.44
CA LEU A 221 -7.83 2.70 13.06
C LEU A 221 -8.14 2.57 14.56
N ASP A 222 -7.75 3.55 15.36
CA ASP A 222 -8.22 3.67 16.74
C ASP A 222 -9.63 4.28 16.82
N LYS A 223 -10.18 4.37 18.04
CA LYS A 223 -11.50 4.95 18.31
C LYS A 223 -11.67 6.41 17.85
N ASP A 224 -10.56 7.13 17.64
CA ASP A 224 -10.53 8.53 17.24
C ASP A 224 -10.24 8.67 15.73
N GLY A 225 -10.18 7.55 14.99
CA GLY A 225 -9.92 7.50 13.55
C GLY A 225 -8.44 7.69 13.16
N ARG A 226 -7.51 7.61 14.12
CA ARG A 226 -6.07 7.69 13.85
C ARG A 226 -5.56 6.34 13.35
N ALA A 227 -4.70 6.37 12.32
CA ALA A 227 -4.11 5.16 11.77
C ALA A 227 -3.11 4.53 12.74
N LEU A 228 -3.32 3.26 13.07
CA LEU A 228 -2.39 2.45 13.85
C LEU A 228 -1.55 1.54 12.96
N VAL A 229 -2.14 1.03 11.88
CA VAL A 229 -1.49 0.06 10.98
C VAL A 229 -2.14 0.08 9.60
N LEU A 230 -1.34 -0.17 8.57
CA LEU A 230 -1.80 -0.51 7.22
C LEU A 230 -1.52 -2.01 6.99
N LEU A 231 -2.47 -2.76 6.44
CA LEU A 231 -2.36 -4.20 6.20
C LEU A 231 -2.71 -4.52 4.75
N THR A 232 -1.79 -5.14 4.03
CA THR A 232 -2.10 -5.84 2.78
C THR A 232 -2.32 -7.31 3.13
N ASP A 233 -3.46 -7.86 2.71
CA ASP A 233 -3.76 -9.28 2.84
C ASP A 233 -3.61 -9.97 1.48
N PHE A 234 -2.81 -11.04 1.42
CA PHE A 234 -2.60 -11.82 0.21
C PHE A 234 -3.47 -13.07 0.12
N SER A 235 -4.44 -13.23 1.02
CA SER A 235 -5.42 -14.33 1.03
C SER A 235 -4.76 -15.72 1.09
N VAL A 236 -3.61 -15.83 1.76
CA VAL A 236 -2.88 -17.10 1.95
C VAL A 236 -3.41 -17.88 3.16
N VAL A 237 -3.97 -17.19 4.14
CA VAL A 237 -4.53 -17.77 5.37
C VAL A 237 -5.95 -17.27 5.57
N GLU A 238 -6.70 -17.96 6.43
CA GLU A 238 -8.01 -17.50 6.91
C GLU A 238 -7.96 -17.40 8.44
N ASN A 239 -8.66 -16.41 9.00
CA ASN A 239 -8.79 -16.20 10.43
C ASN A 239 -7.44 -16.07 11.16
N ALA A 240 -6.41 -15.54 10.49
CA ALA A 240 -5.05 -15.45 11.00
C ALA A 240 -4.50 -16.80 11.51
N ASP A 241 -4.79 -17.90 10.81
CA ASP A 241 -4.39 -19.26 11.20
C ASP A 241 -3.62 -19.98 10.07
N GLY A 242 -2.34 -20.25 10.32
CA GLY A 242 -1.44 -20.95 9.40
C GLY A 242 -1.40 -22.47 9.62
N ARG A 243 -2.25 -23.03 10.49
CA ARG A 243 -2.30 -24.48 10.75
C ARG A 243 -3.09 -25.25 9.70
N LYS A 244 -3.92 -24.56 8.92
CA LYS A 244 -4.76 -25.16 7.88
C LYS A 244 -4.74 -24.28 6.64
N GLU A 245 -4.24 -24.82 5.55
CA GLU A 245 -4.24 -24.11 4.26
C GLU A 245 -5.70 -23.94 3.80
N PRO A 246 -6.12 -22.72 3.41
CA PRO A 246 -7.44 -22.50 2.83
C PRO A 246 -7.65 -23.38 1.61
N LYS A 247 -8.86 -23.87 1.41
CA LYS A 247 -9.19 -24.53 0.14
C LYS A 247 -9.32 -23.44 -0.92
N LEU A 248 -8.54 -23.53 -2.00
CA LEU A 248 -8.72 -22.69 -3.18
C LEU A 248 -10.21 -22.70 -3.57
N GLN A 249 -10.83 -21.53 -3.58
CA GLN A 249 -12.20 -21.34 -4.06
C GLN A 249 -12.22 -21.22 -5.59
#